data_AF-A0A1W9IJR8-F1
#
_entry.id   AF-A0A1W9IJR8-F1
#
_cell.length_a   1.000
_cell.length_b   1.000
_cell.length_c   1.000
_cell.angle_alpha   90.00
_cell.angle_beta   90.00
_cell.angle_gamma   90.00
#
_symmetry.space_group_name_H-M   'P 1'
#
loop_
_entity.id
_entity.type
_entity.pdbx_description
1 polymer ?
#
loop_
_entity_poly.entity_id
_entity_poly.type
_entity_poly.pdbx_seq_one_letter_code
_entity_poly.pdbx_strand_id
1 'polypeptide(L)'
;MLSHMRAIIRRLTRHRSTRFTSEGIHFLLFTLAICVAALNTGNNLFYLLLAMLLSMILISGIAAEYCLRRLEFHRHLPDLLFVDEPATATLVLKNGKSWLPSFSLRLFDVHEEAELDRGLIVPQLLPGSSRILSYPLLARRRGLLRLDGVRVATSFPFGLFIKKAYYPVEGLAHVCPAITALADDLVSDLLVAGQEQTSHRRGYGSDLYNIRLYHAGDDSRNIHWATTARTAKLMVRETEADNQRRAVIRLSLLAPDSHDKLFEEAVAFTASLVSHLALRGYQLKLVAGSARSSFGQGESHLFALMRILALCERRAPGAELRTEEPLPIEQEETESGTVIVVRPWREGAMSGTEAPTIFIDADTFAGSPHVS
;
A
#
# COMPACT_ATOMS: atom_id res chain seq x y z
N MET A 1 19.74 -11.63 36.83
CA MET A 1 20.48 -10.34 36.70
C MET A 1 21.38 -10.30 35.46
N LEU A 2 22.24 -11.29 35.22
CA LEU A 2 23.11 -11.36 34.02
C LEU A 2 22.37 -11.52 32.66
N SER A 3 21.17 -12.12 32.62
CA SER A 3 20.37 -12.28 31.39
C SER A 3 19.71 -10.99 30.92
N HIS A 4 19.19 -10.17 31.84
CA HIS A 4 18.67 -8.83 31.54
C HIS A 4 19.80 -7.89 31.09
N MET A 5 20.97 -7.95 31.74
CA MET A 5 22.12 -7.15 31.33
C MET A 5 22.61 -7.54 29.93
N ARG A 6 22.62 -8.83 29.57
CA ARG A 6 22.94 -9.29 28.20
C ARG A 6 21.87 -8.90 27.17
N ALA A 7 20.59 -8.86 27.51
CA ALA A 7 19.52 -8.40 26.62
C ALA A 7 19.56 -6.88 26.39
N ILE A 8 19.88 -6.11 27.43
CA ILE A 8 20.08 -4.65 27.35
C ILE A 8 21.34 -4.32 26.55
N ILE A 9 22.45 -5.05 26.78
CA ILE A 9 23.68 -4.90 26.00
C ILE A 9 23.45 -5.32 24.54
N ARG A 10 22.75 -6.42 24.27
CA ARG A 10 22.39 -6.82 22.89
C ARG A 10 21.44 -5.82 22.21
N ARG A 11 20.50 -5.21 22.94
CA ARG A 11 19.69 -4.10 22.41
C ARG A 11 20.56 -2.89 22.11
N LEU A 12 21.43 -2.46 23.03
CA LEU A 12 22.33 -1.33 22.85
C LEU A 12 23.34 -1.54 21.70
N THR A 13 23.92 -2.72 21.55
CA THR A 13 24.84 -3.05 20.45
C THR A 13 24.13 -3.24 19.11
N ARG A 14 22.85 -3.66 19.09
CA ARG A 14 22.04 -3.63 17.87
C ARG A 14 21.69 -2.19 17.45
N HIS A 15 21.63 -1.27 18.42
CA HIS A 15 21.28 0.12 18.19
C HIS A 15 22.48 1.03 17.93
N ARG A 16 23.71 0.62 18.23
CA ARG A 16 24.91 1.45 18.07
C ARG A 16 26.01 0.67 17.37
N SER A 17 26.57 1.25 16.31
CA SER A 17 27.71 0.69 15.59
C SER A 17 28.75 1.78 15.35
N THR A 18 30.03 1.41 15.46
CA THR A 18 31.15 2.32 15.21
C THR A 18 32.11 1.64 14.25
N ARG A 19 32.42 2.30 13.14
CA ARG A 19 33.42 1.83 12.17
C ARG A 19 34.46 2.91 11.95
N PHE A 20 35.71 2.54 11.78
CA PHE A 20 36.74 3.46 11.31
C PHE A 20 36.50 3.75 9.83
N THR A 21 36.75 4.99 9.43
CA THR A 21 36.87 5.33 8.01
C THR A 21 38.27 4.97 7.50
N SER A 22 38.46 4.96 6.19
CA SER A 22 39.80 4.84 5.61
C SER A 22 40.74 5.92 6.14
N GLU A 23 40.29 7.18 6.23
CA GLU A 23 41.05 8.28 6.82
C GLU A 23 41.34 8.10 8.30
N GLY A 24 40.38 7.55 9.05
CA GLY A 24 40.57 7.19 10.45
C GLY A 24 41.65 6.14 10.65
N ILE A 25 41.74 5.16 9.74
CA ILE A 25 42.79 4.13 9.75
C ILE A 25 44.15 4.77 9.45
N HIS A 26 44.27 5.60 8.41
CA HIS A 26 45.52 6.31 8.10
C HIS A 26 45.97 7.19 9.27
N PHE A 27 45.05 7.94 9.87
CA PHE A 27 45.32 8.79 11.02
C PHE A 27 45.77 7.97 12.24
N LEU A 28 45.15 6.81 12.47
CA LEU A 28 45.54 5.89 13.55
C LEU A 28 46.95 5.34 13.34
N LEU A 29 47.28 4.90 12.13
CA LEU A 29 48.62 4.41 11.78
C LEU A 29 49.68 5.51 11.92
N PHE A 30 49.37 6.72 11.49
CA PHE A 30 50.24 7.88 11.67
C PHE A 30 50.46 8.18 13.17
N THR A 31 49.40 8.17 13.97
CA THR A 31 49.48 8.35 15.43
C THR A 31 50.36 7.27 16.08
N LEU A 32 50.26 6.01 15.61
CA LEU A 32 51.09 4.92 16.09
C LEU A 32 52.56 5.10 15.70
N ALA A 33 52.85 5.57 14.49
CA ALA A 33 54.23 5.87 14.07
C ALA A 33 54.86 6.98 14.93
N ILE A 34 54.12 8.05 15.22
CA ILE A 34 54.56 9.12 16.13
C ILE A 34 54.76 8.58 17.56
N CYS A 35 53.93 7.65 18.01
CA CYS A 35 54.08 7.00 19.31
C CYS A 35 55.43 6.25 19.40
N VAL A 36 55.77 5.44 18.40
CA VAL A 36 57.04 4.71 18.34
C VAL A 36 58.22 5.70 18.30
N ALA A 37 58.13 6.77 17.51
CA ALA A 37 59.16 7.80 17.43
C ALA A 37 59.38 8.53 18.78
N ALA A 38 58.29 8.85 19.50
CA ALA A 38 58.34 9.48 20.81
C ALA A 38 59.07 8.61 21.85
N LEU A 39 58.70 7.32 21.89
CA LEU A 39 59.28 6.35 22.82
C LEU A 39 60.75 6.07 22.54
N ASN A 40 61.14 5.99 21.26
CA ASN A 40 62.52 5.70 20.88
C ASN A 40 63.44 6.92 21.06
N THR A 41 62.96 8.13 20.74
CA THR A 41 63.80 9.34 20.77
C THR A 41 63.85 9.99 22.15
N GLY A 42 62.81 9.79 22.99
CA GLY A 42 62.67 10.50 24.27
C GLY A 42 62.42 12.01 24.13
N ASN A 43 62.08 12.50 22.92
CA ASN A 43 61.89 13.92 22.66
C ASN A 43 60.48 14.40 23.10
N ASN A 44 60.42 15.40 23.98
CA ASN A 44 59.20 16.00 24.49
C ASN A 44 58.24 16.51 23.40
N LEU A 45 58.76 16.96 22.26
CA LEU A 45 57.92 17.46 21.16
C LEU A 45 57.05 16.35 20.56
N PHE A 46 57.58 15.13 20.41
CA PHE A 46 56.80 14.01 19.89
C PHE A 46 55.72 13.55 20.87
N TYR A 47 55.98 13.63 22.18
CA TYR A 47 54.95 13.37 23.19
C TYR A 47 53.82 14.41 23.14
N LEU A 48 54.13 15.70 22.96
CA LEU A 48 53.12 16.75 22.80
C LEU A 48 52.27 16.50 21.54
N LEU A 49 52.92 16.20 20.42
CA LEU A 49 52.23 15.87 19.17
C LEU A 49 51.33 14.64 19.33
N LEU A 50 51.85 13.56 19.93
CA LEU A 50 51.08 12.35 20.23
C LEU A 50 49.85 12.66 21.09
N ALA A 51 50.00 13.47 22.13
CA ALA A 51 48.89 13.87 23.01
C ALA A 51 47.80 14.64 22.24
N MET A 52 48.19 15.54 21.33
CA MET A 52 47.22 16.25 20.47
C MET A 52 46.49 15.31 19.50
N LEU A 53 47.20 14.37 18.86
CA LEU A 53 46.59 13.40 17.95
C LEU A 53 45.61 12.47 18.69
N LEU A 54 46.00 11.94 19.85
CA LEU A 54 45.13 11.12 20.69
C LEU A 54 43.90 11.91 21.19
N SER A 55 44.09 13.17 21.56
CA SER A 55 42.99 14.07 21.94
C SER A 55 42.00 14.23 20.77
N MET A 56 42.49 14.40 19.55
CA MET A 56 41.64 14.51 18.35
C MET A 56 40.80 13.24 18.12
N ILE A 57 41.39 12.04 18.30
CA ILE A 57 40.67 10.75 18.23
C ILE A 57 39.58 10.70 19.30
N LEU A 58 39.91 11.05 20.54
CA LEU A 58 38.98 11.01 21.67
C LEU A 58 37.81 12.00 21.47
N ILE A 59 38.12 13.24 21.13
CA ILE A 59 37.12 14.29 20.82
C ILE A 59 36.23 13.82 19.67
N SER A 60 36.81 13.23 18.62
CA SER A 60 36.04 12.72 17.48
C SER A 60 35.00 11.68 17.91
N GLY A 61 35.44 10.68 18.68
CA GLY A 61 34.58 9.60 19.17
C GLY A 61 33.47 10.09 20.10
N ILE A 62 33.79 11.04 21.00
CA ILE A 62 32.82 11.61 21.96
C ILE A 62 31.80 12.51 21.23
N ALA A 63 32.28 13.40 20.35
CA ALA A 63 31.42 14.32 19.62
C ALA A 63 30.46 13.59 18.65
N ALA A 64 30.96 12.56 17.94
CA ALA A 64 30.13 11.69 17.11
C ALA A 64 29.03 10.99 17.94
N GLU A 65 29.36 10.50 19.14
CA GLU A 65 28.38 9.88 20.03
C GLU A 65 27.31 10.88 20.46
N TYR A 66 27.72 12.09 20.83
CA TYR A 66 26.83 13.15 21.27
C TYR A 66 25.87 13.63 20.16
N CYS A 67 26.33 13.68 18.90
CA CYS A 67 25.49 14.01 17.75
C CYS A 67 24.32 13.04 17.58
N LEU A 68 24.51 11.77 17.96
CA LEU A 68 23.51 10.73 17.81
C LEU A 68 22.66 10.52 19.08
N ARG A 69 22.79 11.32 20.14
CA ARG A 69 22.01 11.16 21.37
C ARG A 69 20.73 12.01 21.34
N ARG A 70 19.68 11.51 22.01
CA ARG A 70 18.40 12.22 22.23
C ARG A 70 17.81 12.81 20.94
N LEU A 71 17.87 12.06 19.85
CA LEU A 71 17.15 12.39 18.63
C LEU A 71 15.76 11.77 18.71
N GLU A 72 14.75 12.55 18.36
CA GLU A 72 13.36 12.11 18.28
C GLU A 72 12.94 12.10 16.82
N PHE A 73 12.15 11.10 16.45
CA PHE A 73 11.72 10.88 15.08
C PHE A 73 10.22 10.64 15.05
N HIS A 74 9.54 11.33 14.16
CA HIS A 74 8.15 11.05 13.81
C HIS A 74 8.06 10.89 12.31
N ARG A 75 7.52 9.74 11.86
CA ARG A 75 7.33 9.46 10.43
C ARG A 75 5.85 9.61 10.11
N HIS A 76 5.57 10.31 9.02
CA HIS A 76 4.27 10.37 8.38
C HIS A 76 4.40 9.74 7.00
N LEU A 77 3.69 8.63 6.82
CA LEU A 77 3.53 7.96 5.53
C LEU A 77 2.13 8.27 4.98
N PRO A 78 1.96 8.35 3.66
CA PRO A 78 0.65 8.31 3.05
C PRO A 78 -0.08 7.01 3.44
N ASP A 79 -1.39 7.09 3.68
CA ASP A 79 -2.21 5.93 4.05
C ASP A 79 -2.25 4.88 2.93
N LEU A 80 -2.25 5.35 1.68
CA LEU A 80 -2.16 4.53 0.48
C LEU A 80 -0.99 4.98 -0.41
N LEU A 81 -0.27 4.00 -0.91
CA LEU A 81 0.75 4.12 -1.94
C LEU A 81 0.27 3.33 -3.14
N PHE A 82 0.60 3.74 -4.36
CA PHE A 82 0.32 2.95 -5.56
C PHE A 82 1.61 2.39 -6.13
N VAL A 83 1.57 1.18 -6.69
CA VAL A 83 2.72 0.57 -7.35
C VAL A 83 3.21 1.49 -8.48
N ASP A 84 4.54 1.67 -8.55
CA ASP A 84 5.24 2.48 -9.54
C ASP A 84 4.90 3.98 -9.56
N GLU A 85 4.11 4.46 -8.59
CA GLU A 85 3.83 5.88 -8.39
C GLU A 85 4.71 6.45 -7.27
N PRO A 86 5.48 7.53 -7.52
CA PRO A 86 6.30 8.14 -6.48
C PRO A 86 5.42 8.91 -5.49
N ALA A 87 5.39 8.43 -4.25
CA ALA A 87 4.71 9.11 -3.15
C ALA A 87 5.70 9.90 -2.29
N THR A 88 5.24 10.95 -1.61
CA THR A 88 6.09 11.72 -0.70
C THR A 88 5.92 11.24 0.74
N ALA A 89 6.98 10.70 1.33
CA ALA A 89 7.03 10.40 2.75
C ALA A 89 7.67 11.57 3.50
N THR A 90 7.24 11.79 4.75
CA THR A 90 7.76 12.87 5.60
C THR A 90 8.34 12.31 6.90
N LEU A 91 9.54 12.75 7.24
CA LEU A 91 10.23 12.43 8.48
C LEU A 91 10.54 13.71 9.25
N VAL A 92 9.96 13.84 10.43
CA VAL A 92 10.26 14.91 11.37
C VAL A 92 11.36 14.43 12.29
N LEU A 93 12.51 15.11 12.23
CA LEU A 93 13.66 14.89 13.09
C LEU A 93 13.73 16.03 14.11
N LYS A 94 13.75 15.70 15.40
CA LYS A 94 13.91 16.67 16.48
C LYS A 94 15.14 16.38 17.32
N ASN A 95 15.85 17.44 17.67
CA ASN A 95 16.98 17.37 18.59
C ASN A 95 16.49 17.66 20.01
N GLY A 96 16.33 16.61 20.83
CA GLY A 96 15.93 16.72 22.24
C GLY A 96 17.04 17.15 23.19
N LYS A 97 18.18 17.60 22.67
CA LYS A 97 19.30 18.11 23.48
C LYS A 97 19.13 19.61 23.74
N SER A 98 19.62 20.07 24.89
CA SER A 98 19.51 21.48 25.31
C SER A 98 20.74 22.34 25.02
N TRP A 99 21.90 21.73 24.75
CA TRP A 99 23.17 22.46 24.68
C TRP A 99 23.91 22.36 23.35
N LEU A 100 24.30 21.16 22.87
CA LEU A 100 25.02 21.06 21.59
C LEU A 100 24.13 20.60 20.43
N PRO A 101 24.34 21.18 19.23
CA PRO A 101 23.69 20.73 18.01
C PRO A 101 24.12 19.30 17.63
N SER A 102 23.43 18.74 16.63
CA SER A 102 23.88 17.55 15.90
C SER A 102 24.36 17.95 14.53
N PHE A 103 25.50 17.42 14.10
CA PHE A 103 26.12 17.75 12.83
C PHE A 103 26.25 16.53 11.91
N SER A 104 26.23 16.81 10.61
CA SER A 104 26.49 15.84 9.54
C SER A 104 25.72 14.53 9.76
N LEU A 105 24.41 14.65 9.98
CA LEU A 105 23.54 13.49 10.15
C LEU A 105 23.13 12.98 8.77
N ARG A 106 23.36 11.70 8.51
CA ARG A 106 22.80 10.99 7.37
C ARG A 106 21.74 10.00 7.86
N LEU A 107 20.57 10.02 7.25
CA LEU A 107 19.44 9.21 7.69
C LEU A 107 19.13 8.13 6.65
N PHE A 108 18.81 6.94 7.16
CA PHE A 108 18.46 5.77 6.36
C PHE A 108 17.17 5.19 6.93
N ASP A 109 16.24 4.83 6.06
CA ASP A 109 15.11 3.99 6.48
C ASP A 109 15.60 2.55 6.68
N VAL A 110 14.94 1.82 7.57
CA VAL A 110 15.22 0.39 7.80
C VAL A 110 13.98 -0.42 7.46
N HIS A 111 14.13 -1.40 6.59
CA HIS A 111 13.12 -2.40 6.24
C HIS A 111 13.78 -3.77 6.26
N GLU A 112 13.30 -4.69 7.08
CA GLU A 112 13.85 -6.06 7.19
C GLU A 112 15.37 -6.05 7.41
N GLU A 113 15.82 -5.18 8.32
CA GLU A 113 17.24 -4.93 8.66
C GLU A 113 18.09 -4.20 7.59
N ALA A 114 17.64 -4.17 6.34
CA ALA A 114 18.30 -3.48 5.25
C ALA A 114 18.22 -1.95 5.41
N GLU A 115 19.33 -1.26 5.12
CA GLU A 115 19.39 0.21 5.09
C GLU A 115 18.98 0.71 3.71
N LEU A 116 17.92 1.51 3.67
CA LEU A 116 17.44 2.18 2.47
C LEU A 116 17.94 3.63 2.50
N ASP A 117 18.93 3.92 1.67
CA ASP A 117 19.43 5.29 1.49
C ASP A 117 18.42 6.08 0.66
N ARG A 118 17.89 7.15 1.26
CA ARG A 118 16.93 8.07 0.64
C ARG A 118 17.56 9.44 0.33
N GLY A 119 18.88 9.57 0.50
CA GLY A 119 19.59 10.83 0.30
C GLY A 119 19.33 11.88 1.40
N LEU A 120 18.83 11.45 2.56
CA LEU A 120 18.47 12.36 3.65
C LEU A 120 19.70 12.79 4.42
N ILE A 121 20.08 14.05 4.28
CA ILE A 121 21.24 14.66 4.93
C ILE A 121 20.80 15.90 5.71
N VAL A 122 21.19 15.96 6.98
CA VAL A 122 20.99 17.12 7.86
C VAL A 122 22.36 17.62 8.30
N PRO A 123 22.90 18.66 7.64
CA PRO A 123 24.22 19.20 7.95
C PRO A 123 24.33 19.70 9.39
N GLN A 124 23.26 20.32 9.88
CA GLN A 124 23.16 20.85 11.24
C GLN A 124 21.72 20.79 11.73
N LEU A 125 21.56 20.44 13.00
CA LEU A 125 20.31 20.49 13.74
C LEU A 125 20.55 21.09 15.12
N LEU A 126 20.00 22.28 15.37
CA LEU A 126 20.19 23.04 16.60
C LEU A 126 19.57 22.34 17.82
N PRO A 127 20.07 22.59 19.04
CA PRO A 127 19.42 22.12 20.26
C PRO A 127 17.95 22.56 20.32
N GLY A 128 17.05 21.67 20.73
CA GLY A 128 15.62 21.93 20.84
C GLY A 128 14.86 22.10 19.51
N SER A 129 15.56 22.21 18.38
CA SER A 129 14.93 22.41 17.06
C SER A 129 14.42 21.11 16.44
N SER A 130 13.41 21.25 15.58
CA SER A 130 12.92 20.20 14.68
C SER A 130 13.17 20.57 13.23
N ARG A 131 13.37 19.56 12.38
CA ARG A 131 13.48 19.69 10.94
C ARG A 131 12.59 18.66 10.26
N ILE A 132 11.81 19.12 9.29
CA ILE A 132 10.97 18.26 8.45
C ILE A 132 11.78 17.90 7.21
N LEU A 133 11.82 16.62 6.88
CA LEU A 133 12.48 16.06 5.72
C LEU A 133 11.44 15.33 4.89
N SER A 134 11.35 15.64 3.60
CA SER A 134 10.46 14.96 2.67
C SER A 134 11.31 14.21 1.65
N TYR A 135 10.91 12.99 1.31
CA TYR A 135 11.63 12.15 0.36
C TYR A 135 10.67 11.29 -0.48
N PRO A 136 11.05 10.97 -1.73
CA PRO A 136 10.24 10.11 -2.57
C PRO A 136 10.30 8.66 -2.07
N LEU A 137 9.15 8.02 -2.06
CA LEU A 137 8.94 6.62 -1.75
C LEU A 137 8.32 5.97 -2.97
N LEU A 138 9.06 5.04 -3.58
CA LEU A 138 8.61 4.28 -4.74
C LEU A 138 8.49 2.81 -4.36
N ALA A 139 7.28 2.29 -4.36
CA ALA A 139 7.01 0.89 -4.11
C ALA A 139 6.85 0.14 -5.44
N ARG A 140 7.57 -0.98 -5.58
CA ARG A 140 7.59 -1.81 -6.81
C ARG A 140 6.66 -3.01 -6.76
N ARG A 141 6.15 -3.34 -5.57
CA ARG A 141 5.27 -4.47 -5.33
C ARG A 141 4.17 -4.06 -4.37
N ARG A 142 2.94 -4.49 -4.66
CA ARG A 142 1.79 -4.31 -3.78
C ARG A 142 1.96 -5.09 -2.48
N GLY A 143 1.21 -4.72 -1.45
CA GLY A 143 1.23 -5.37 -0.14
C GLY A 143 1.37 -4.37 1.00
N LEU A 144 1.84 -4.87 2.14
CA LEU A 144 2.10 -4.04 3.32
C LEU A 144 3.56 -3.60 3.34
N LEU A 145 3.81 -2.32 3.09
CA LEU A 145 5.14 -1.74 3.29
C LEU A 145 5.34 -1.45 4.78
N ARG A 146 6.33 -2.09 5.38
CA ARG A 146 6.74 -1.88 6.77
C ARG A 146 8.10 -1.21 6.84
N LEU A 147 8.19 -0.06 7.48
CA LEU A 147 9.46 0.57 7.82
C LEU A 147 9.68 0.44 9.32
N ASP A 148 10.70 -0.30 9.73
CA ASP A 148 10.94 -0.67 11.13
C ASP A 148 11.52 0.48 11.95
N GLY A 149 12.25 1.39 11.31
CA GLY A 149 12.87 2.52 11.99
C GLY A 149 13.73 3.37 11.10
N VAL A 150 14.51 4.22 11.76
CA VAL A 150 15.47 5.12 11.13
C VAL A 150 16.85 4.83 11.70
N ARG A 151 17.83 4.63 10.82
CA ARG A 151 19.23 4.57 11.19
C ARG A 151 19.89 5.89 10.84
N VAL A 152 20.60 6.44 11.80
CA VAL A 152 21.27 7.74 11.69
C VAL A 152 22.76 7.50 11.76
N ALA A 153 23.51 8.03 10.80
CA ALA A 153 24.95 7.98 10.79
C ALA A 153 25.55 9.39 10.92
N THR A 154 26.72 9.50 11.54
CA THR A 154 27.53 10.71 11.52
C THR A 154 29.00 10.36 11.46
N SER A 155 29.76 11.18 10.74
CA SER A 155 31.22 11.17 10.72
C SER A 155 31.84 12.44 11.32
N PHE A 156 31.02 13.32 11.89
CA PHE A 156 31.47 14.53 12.55
C PHE A 156 32.31 14.20 13.78
N PRO A 157 33.36 14.99 14.11
CA PRO A 157 33.86 16.20 13.45
C PRO A 157 34.93 15.95 12.38
N PHE A 158 35.85 15.02 12.63
CA PHE A 158 37.07 14.89 11.80
C PHE A 158 37.00 13.76 10.77
N GLY A 159 35.87 13.08 10.64
CA GLY A 159 35.73 11.98 9.69
C GLY A 159 36.48 10.70 10.08
N LEU A 160 37.06 10.60 11.28
CA LEU A 160 37.85 9.43 11.72
C LEU A 160 36.99 8.17 11.94
N PHE A 161 35.72 8.38 12.33
CA PHE A 161 34.78 7.32 12.64
C PHE A 161 33.47 7.57 11.91
N ILE A 162 32.79 6.50 11.50
CA ILE A 162 31.35 6.53 11.20
C ILE A 162 30.65 5.86 12.37
N LYS A 163 29.90 6.64 13.13
CA LYS A 163 28.99 6.13 14.15
C LYS A 163 27.60 6.03 13.59
N LYS A 164 26.90 4.93 13.87
CA LYS A 164 25.51 4.71 13.53
C LYS A 164 24.68 4.49 14.79
N ALA A 165 23.48 5.04 14.81
CA ALA A 165 22.47 4.82 15.82
C ALA A 165 21.15 4.41 15.16
N TYR A 166 20.49 3.37 15.66
CA TYR A 166 19.15 2.97 15.22
C TYR A 166 18.10 3.50 16.19
N TYR A 167 17.00 4.01 15.62
CA TYR A 167 15.83 4.50 16.32
C TYR A 167 14.61 3.72 15.82
N PRO A 168 13.90 2.98 16.70
CA PRO A 168 12.68 2.27 16.32
C PRO A 168 11.59 3.30 16.06
N VAL A 169 11.12 3.34 14.82
CA VAL A 169 10.08 4.26 14.33
C VAL A 169 9.29 3.47 13.32
N GLU A 170 8.26 2.79 13.79
CA GLU A 170 7.44 1.96 12.91
C GLU A 170 6.60 2.84 11.98
N GLY A 171 6.58 2.48 10.71
CA GLY A 171 5.69 3.05 9.72
C GLY A 171 5.08 1.94 8.90
N LEU A 172 3.76 1.97 8.74
CA LEU A 172 3.01 1.01 7.93
C LEU A 172 2.27 1.80 6.85
N ALA A 173 2.35 1.32 5.62
CA ALA A 173 1.59 1.87 4.50
C ALA A 173 1.11 0.72 3.61
N HIS A 174 -0.11 0.84 3.09
CA HIS A 174 -0.63 -0.11 2.12
C HIS A 174 -0.19 0.31 0.73
N VAL A 175 0.50 -0.59 0.03
CA VAL A 175 0.85 -0.42 -1.39
C VAL A 175 -0.24 -1.10 -2.21
N CYS A 176 -1.10 -0.28 -2.78
CA CYS A 176 -2.18 -0.63 -3.67
C CYS A 176 -1.67 -0.95 -5.07
N PRO A 177 -2.42 -1.76 -5.84
CA PRO A 177 -2.10 -2.03 -7.24
C PRO A 177 -2.05 -0.74 -8.07
N ALA A 178 -1.30 -0.75 -9.17
CA ALA A 178 -1.27 0.38 -10.08
C ALA A 178 -2.68 0.66 -10.64
N ILE A 179 -3.06 1.93 -10.69
CA ILE A 179 -4.32 2.39 -11.28
C ILE A 179 -4.01 2.99 -12.65
N THR A 180 -4.65 2.45 -13.68
CA THR A 180 -4.57 2.96 -15.05
C THR A 180 -5.93 3.53 -15.45
N ALA A 181 -5.93 4.64 -16.18
CA ALA A 181 -7.18 5.19 -16.72
C ALA A 181 -7.80 4.18 -17.70
N LEU A 182 -9.06 3.80 -17.45
CA LEU A 182 -9.85 2.97 -18.34
C LEU A 182 -10.61 3.84 -19.34
N ALA A 183 -10.76 3.36 -20.58
CA ALA A 183 -11.59 4.00 -21.58
C ALA A 183 -13.07 3.96 -21.16
N ASP A 184 -13.76 5.08 -21.32
CA ASP A 184 -15.17 5.22 -20.92
C ASP A 184 -16.08 4.25 -21.69
N ASP A 185 -15.78 4.00 -22.96
CA ASP A 185 -16.54 3.10 -23.83
C ASP A 185 -16.47 1.66 -23.33
N LEU A 186 -15.27 1.18 -22.98
CA LEU A 186 -15.07 -0.17 -22.44
C LEU A 186 -15.93 -0.39 -21.19
N VAL A 187 -15.91 0.55 -20.24
CA VAL A 187 -16.67 0.41 -19.00
C VAL A 187 -18.17 0.52 -19.25
N SER A 188 -18.58 1.38 -20.19
CA SER A 188 -19.98 1.53 -20.56
C SER A 188 -20.51 0.27 -21.24
N ASP A 189 -19.75 -0.34 -22.15
CA ASP A 189 -20.11 -1.61 -22.79
C ASP A 189 -20.25 -2.74 -21.76
N LEU A 190 -19.33 -2.81 -20.79
CA LEU A 190 -19.40 -3.76 -19.67
C LEU A 190 -20.65 -3.52 -18.82
N LEU A 191 -21.01 -2.27 -18.55
CA LEU A 191 -22.20 -1.97 -17.75
C LEU A 191 -23.49 -2.19 -18.54
N VAL A 192 -23.55 -1.83 -19.82
CA VAL A 192 -24.72 -2.02 -20.69
C VAL A 192 -24.99 -3.49 -20.90
N ALA A 193 -23.95 -4.31 -21.15
CA ALA A 193 -24.10 -5.77 -21.23
C ALA A 193 -24.73 -6.36 -19.96
N GLY A 194 -24.40 -5.82 -18.79
CA GLY A 194 -25.02 -6.21 -17.52
C GLY A 194 -26.39 -5.56 -17.24
N GLN A 195 -26.63 -4.34 -17.74
CA GLN A 195 -27.85 -3.56 -17.51
C GLN A 195 -29.01 -3.98 -18.40
N GLU A 196 -28.78 -4.38 -19.66
CA GLU A 196 -29.84 -4.98 -20.50
C GLU A 196 -30.44 -6.24 -19.85
N GLN A 197 -29.70 -6.88 -18.94
CA GLN A 197 -30.13 -8.05 -18.19
C GLN A 197 -30.82 -7.70 -16.84
N THR A 198 -30.66 -6.48 -16.31
CA THR A 198 -31.24 -6.05 -15.01
C THR A 198 -32.34 -4.98 -15.12
N SER A 199 -32.40 -4.21 -16.21
CA SER A 199 -33.26 -3.01 -16.36
C SER A 199 -34.74 -3.31 -16.65
N HIS A 200 -35.16 -4.57 -16.68
CA HIS A 200 -36.57 -4.92 -16.89
C HIS A 200 -37.09 -5.85 -15.79
N ARG A 201 -36.88 -5.46 -14.52
CA ARG A 201 -37.40 -6.22 -13.37
C ARG A 201 -38.45 -5.43 -12.60
N ARG A 202 -39.57 -6.09 -12.31
CA ARG A 202 -40.62 -5.61 -11.40
C ARG A 202 -40.04 -5.34 -10.00
N GLY A 203 -40.32 -4.17 -9.42
CA GLY A 203 -39.84 -3.77 -8.10
C GLY A 203 -40.60 -2.58 -7.50
N TYR A 204 -40.09 -1.98 -6.43
CA TYR A 204 -40.74 -0.91 -5.67
C TYR A 204 -40.23 0.50 -6.02
N GLY A 205 -39.75 0.73 -7.24
CA GLY A 205 -39.33 2.06 -7.71
C GLY A 205 -40.50 2.95 -8.10
N SER A 206 -40.19 4.10 -8.72
CA SER A 206 -41.18 5.09 -9.16
C SER A 206 -41.75 4.83 -10.56
N ASP A 207 -40.94 4.20 -11.41
CA ASP A 207 -41.16 4.15 -12.86
C ASP A 207 -42.11 3.02 -13.24
N LEU A 208 -42.85 3.20 -14.34
CA LEU A 208 -43.87 2.25 -14.78
C LEU A 208 -43.23 1.06 -15.50
N TYR A 209 -43.31 -0.13 -14.91
CA TYR A 209 -42.85 -1.36 -15.54
C TYR A 209 -43.93 -1.98 -16.44
N ASN A 210 -45.13 -2.18 -15.90
CA ASN A 210 -46.24 -2.80 -16.62
C ASN A 210 -47.59 -2.40 -16.02
N ILE A 211 -48.67 -2.58 -16.79
CA ILE A 211 -50.05 -2.44 -16.32
C ILE A 211 -50.76 -3.76 -16.58
N ARG A 212 -51.20 -4.45 -15.52
CA ARG A 212 -51.89 -5.74 -15.62
C ARG A 212 -53.22 -5.76 -14.88
N LEU A 213 -54.01 -6.81 -15.11
CA LEU A 213 -55.25 -7.02 -14.38
C LEU A 213 -54.98 -7.23 -12.87
N TYR A 214 -55.81 -6.62 -12.03
CA TYR A 214 -55.82 -6.81 -10.59
C TYR A 214 -56.14 -8.27 -10.25
N HIS A 215 -55.35 -8.86 -9.36
CA HIS A 215 -55.61 -10.16 -8.74
C HIS A 215 -55.83 -9.99 -7.24
N ALA A 216 -56.64 -10.87 -6.65
CA ALA A 216 -56.88 -10.86 -5.21
C ALA A 216 -55.57 -11.07 -4.45
N GLY A 217 -55.14 -10.05 -3.70
CA GLY A 217 -53.85 -10.00 -3.00
C GLY A 217 -52.94 -8.85 -3.43
N ASP A 218 -53.25 -8.17 -4.54
CA ASP A 218 -52.54 -6.97 -4.97
C ASP A 218 -52.86 -5.76 -4.08
N ASP A 219 -51.88 -4.90 -3.81
CA ASP A 219 -52.09 -3.68 -3.02
C ASP A 219 -52.97 -2.68 -3.80
N SER A 220 -54.11 -2.33 -3.21
CA SER A 220 -55.06 -1.33 -3.72
C SER A 220 -54.43 0.05 -4.00
N ARG A 221 -53.32 0.40 -3.34
CA ARG A 221 -52.58 1.65 -3.59
C ARG A 221 -51.96 1.72 -4.98
N ASN A 222 -51.69 0.57 -5.58
CA ASN A 222 -51.08 0.47 -6.90
C ASN A 222 -52.11 0.44 -8.03
N ILE A 223 -53.40 0.66 -7.77
CA ILE A 223 -54.43 0.68 -8.82
C ILE A 223 -54.18 1.87 -9.77
N HIS A 224 -54.07 1.55 -11.07
CA HIS A 224 -53.96 2.55 -12.11
C HIS A 224 -55.35 3.03 -12.54
N TRP A 225 -55.86 4.05 -11.85
CA TRP A 225 -57.24 4.55 -12.02
C TRP A 225 -57.57 5.01 -13.45
N ALA A 226 -56.60 5.62 -14.15
CA ALA A 226 -56.81 6.10 -15.51
C ALA A 226 -57.08 4.96 -16.51
N THR A 227 -56.35 3.85 -16.41
CA THR A 227 -56.60 2.67 -17.26
C THR A 227 -57.86 1.94 -16.79
N THR A 228 -58.05 1.80 -15.47
CA THR A 228 -59.24 1.18 -14.88
C THR A 228 -60.54 1.85 -15.37
N ALA A 229 -60.58 3.18 -15.41
CA ALA A 229 -61.73 3.95 -15.89
C ALA A 229 -62.02 3.73 -17.39
N ARG A 230 -60.99 3.50 -18.21
CA ARG A 230 -61.15 3.24 -19.66
C ARG A 230 -61.57 1.82 -19.96
N THR A 231 -61.04 0.83 -19.24
CA THR A 231 -61.27 -0.60 -19.53
C THR A 231 -62.41 -1.21 -18.72
N ALA A 232 -62.95 -0.48 -17.74
CA ALA A 232 -63.95 -0.96 -16.76
C ALA A 232 -63.52 -2.24 -16.01
N LYS A 233 -62.21 -2.50 -15.94
CA LYS A 233 -61.58 -3.62 -15.23
C LYS A 233 -60.50 -3.04 -14.32
N LEU A 234 -60.38 -3.55 -13.08
CA LEU A 234 -59.35 -3.11 -12.15
C LEU A 234 -57.96 -3.44 -12.70
N MET A 235 -57.15 -2.41 -12.92
CA MET A 235 -55.78 -2.54 -13.42
C MET A 235 -54.80 -2.09 -12.34
N VAL A 236 -53.72 -2.84 -12.15
CA VAL A 236 -52.64 -2.53 -11.20
C VAL A 236 -51.40 -2.09 -11.96
N ARG A 237 -50.82 -0.98 -11.49
CA ARG A 237 -49.50 -0.49 -11.88
C ARG A 237 -48.44 -1.34 -11.22
N GLU A 238 -47.61 -2.00 -12.02
CA GLU A 238 -46.35 -2.56 -11.56
C GLU A 238 -45.25 -1.53 -11.78
N THR A 239 -44.46 -1.29 -10.75
CA THR A 239 -43.32 -0.37 -10.80
C THR A 239 -42.04 -1.12 -11.14
N GLU A 240 -41.09 -0.42 -11.76
CA GLU A 240 -39.73 -0.92 -12.01
C GLU A 240 -38.94 -0.89 -10.71
N ALA A 241 -37.94 -1.75 -10.53
CA ALA A 241 -37.02 -1.63 -9.40
C ALA A 241 -36.20 -0.33 -9.50
N ASP A 242 -35.95 0.33 -8.36
CA ASP A 242 -35.05 1.49 -8.29
C ASP A 242 -33.67 1.10 -8.83
N ASN A 243 -33.22 1.77 -9.91
CA ASN A 243 -31.95 1.48 -10.58
C ASN A 243 -30.80 2.06 -9.76
N GLN A 244 -30.53 1.44 -8.61
CA GLN A 244 -29.36 1.76 -7.82
C GLN A 244 -28.15 1.31 -8.62
N ARG A 245 -27.29 2.26 -9.03
CA ARG A 245 -26.03 2.02 -9.72
C ARG A 245 -25.10 1.18 -8.85
N ARG A 246 -25.33 -0.12 -8.84
CA ARG A 246 -24.67 -1.10 -7.98
C ARG A 246 -23.88 -2.06 -8.85
N ALA A 247 -22.64 -2.30 -8.47
CA ALA A 247 -21.81 -3.29 -9.11
C ALA A 247 -21.10 -4.17 -8.07
N VAL A 248 -21.11 -5.46 -8.33
CA VAL A 248 -20.33 -6.46 -7.58
C VAL A 248 -19.14 -6.84 -8.44
N ILE A 249 -17.94 -6.61 -7.94
CA ILE A 249 -16.70 -6.98 -8.62
C ILE A 249 -16.12 -8.19 -7.91
N ARG A 250 -15.90 -9.27 -8.65
CA ARG A 250 -15.31 -10.52 -8.14
C ARG A 250 -13.95 -10.73 -8.80
N LEU A 251 -12.90 -10.83 -8.00
CA LEU A 251 -11.56 -11.16 -8.46
C LEU A 251 -11.23 -12.60 -8.08
N SER A 252 -10.87 -13.42 -9.07
CA SER A 252 -10.31 -14.75 -8.81
C SER A 252 -8.87 -14.63 -8.30
N LEU A 253 -8.57 -15.32 -7.19
CA LEU A 253 -7.22 -15.37 -6.60
C LEU A 253 -6.39 -16.58 -7.05
N LEU A 254 -6.98 -17.48 -7.82
CA LEU A 254 -6.26 -18.60 -8.39
C LEU A 254 -5.34 -18.07 -9.49
N ALA A 255 -4.09 -18.56 -9.55
CA ALA A 255 -3.24 -18.52 -10.74
C ALA A 255 -2.05 -19.50 -10.59
N PRO A 256 -1.66 -20.24 -11.65
CA PRO A 256 -0.44 -21.01 -11.66
C PRO A 256 0.79 -20.14 -11.38
N ASP A 257 1.87 -20.73 -10.86
CA ASP A 257 3.11 -19.99 -10.56
C ASP A 257 3.71 -19.32 -11.80
N SER A 258 3.53 -19.91 -12.99
CA SER A 258 3.96 -19.34 -14.28
C SER A 258 3.18 -18.09 -14.69
N HIS A 259 2.04 -17.81 -14.06
CA HIS A 259 1.11 -16.73 -14.41
C HIS A 259 1.05 -15.63 -13.34
N ASP A 260 2.07 -15.53 -12.48
CA ASP A 260 2.15 -14.51 -11.42
C ASP A 260 1.99 -13.08 -11.96
N LYS A 261 2.57 -12.80 -13.13
CA LYS A 261 2.45 -11.49 -13.80
C LYS A 261 1.01 -11.19 -14.22
N LEU A 262 0.32 -12.17 -14.81
CA LEU A 262 -1.08 -12.01 -15.25
C LEU A 262 -2.02 -11.84 -14.06
N PHE A 263 -1.71 -12.47 -12.92
CA PHE A 263 -2.40 -12.22 -11.67
C PHE A 263 -2.26 -10.76 -11.21
N GLU A 264 -1.04 -10.21 -11.20
CA GLU A 264 -0.83 -8.79 -10.86
C GLU A 264 -1.53 -7.84 -11.83
N GLU A 265 -1.56 -8.15 -13.12
CA GLU A 265 -2.28 -7.39 -14.14
C GLU A 265 -3.81 -7.40 -13.89
N ALA A 266 -4.39 -8.55 -13.53
CA ALA A 266 -5.81 -8.66 -13.17
C ALA A 266 -6.16 -7.89 -11.89
N VAL A 267 -5.27 -7.91 -10.89
CA VAL A 267 -5.43 -7.13 -9.66
C VAL A 267 -5.38 -5.62 -9.97
N ALA A 268 -4.44 -5.17 -10.81
CA ALA A 268 -4.32 -3.78 -11.25
C ALA A 268 -5.54 -3.32 -12.08
N PHE A 269 -6.04 -4.18 -12.97
CA PHE A 269 -7.27 -3.93 -13.72
C PHE A 269 -8.48 -3.79 -12.77
N THR A 270 -8.60 -4.69 -11.80
CA THR A 270 -9.67 -4.63 -10.79
C THR A 270 -9.61 -3.33 -10.00
N ALA A 271 -8.41 -2.90 -9.59
CA ALA A 271 -8.23 -1.63 -8.89
C ALA A 271 -8.66 -0.43 -9.76
N SER A 272 -8.29 -0.47 -11.04
CA SER A 272 -8.65 0.55 -12.04
C SER A 272 -10.17 0.63 -12.25
N LEU A 273 -10.83 -0.52 -12.36
CA LEU A 273 -12.28 -0.63 -12.51
C LEU A 273 -13.03 -0.11 -11.27
N VAL A 274 -12.59 -0.51 -10.07
CA VAL A 274 -13.15 -0.03 -8.80
C VAL A 274 -13.03 1.49 -8.71
N SER A 275 -11.85 2.04 -9.00
CA SER A 275 -11.61 3.49 -8.97
C SER A 275 -12.50 4.23 -9.96
N HIS A 276 -12.58 3.73 -11.19
CA HIS A 276 -13.39 4.32 -12.25
C HIS A 276 -14.90 4.34 -11.90
N LEU A 277 -15.44 3.22 -11.41
CA LEU A 277 -16.86 3.14 -11.03
C LEU A 277 -17.18 3.96 -9.77
N ALA A 278 -16.25 4.02 -8.81
CA ALA A 278 -16.41 4.83 -7.60
C ALA A 278 -16.52 6.33 -7.94
N LEU A 279 -15.69 6.82 -8.88
CA LEU A 279 -15.75 8.21 -9.36
C LEU A 279 -17.10 8.55 -10.03
N ARG A 280 -17.78 7.55 -10.61
CA ARG A 280 -19.11 7.70 -11.24
C ARG A 280 -20.29 7.49 -10.27
N GLY A 281 -20.00 7.33 -8.98
CA GLY A 281 -21.01 7.20 -7.93
C GLY A 281 -21.68 5.83 -7.84
N TYR A 282 -21.03 4.77 -8.32
CA TYR A 282 -21.54 3.42 -8.12
C TYR A 282 -21.37 2.97 -6.66
N GLN A 283 -22.36 2.24 -6.15
CA GLN A 283 -22.23 1.45 -4.93
C GLN A 283 -21.53 0.14 -5.26
N LEU A 284 -20.36 -0.07 -4.67
CA LEU A 284 -19.47 -1.16 -5.01
C LEU A 284 -19.41 -2.20 -3.91
N LYS A 285 -19.39 -3.47 -4.32
CA LYS A 285 -19.04 -4.62 -3.48
C LYS A 285 -17.85 -5.32 -4.13
N LEU A 286 -16.78 -5.56 -3.38
CA LEU A 286 -15.62 -6.34 -3.85
C LEU A 286 -15.58 -7.69 -3.14
N VAL A 287 -15.33 -8.73 -3.92
CA VAL A 287 -15.07 -10.09 -3.43
C VAL A 287 -13.74 -10.56 -4.02
N ALA A 288 -12.76 -10.82 -3.15
CA ALA A 288 -11.45 -11.33 -3.53
C ALA A 288 -11.13 -12.54 -2.64
N GLY A 289 -11.43 -13.75 -3.13
CA GLY A 289 -11.36 -14.98 -2.34
C GLY A 289 -12.28 -14.94 -1.12
N SER A 290 -11.73 -15.06 0.09
CA SER A 290 -12.48 -14.97 1.35
C SER A 290 -12.75 -13.54 1.80
N ALA A 291 -12.03 -12.55 1.29
CA ALA A 291 -12.25 -11.16 1.63
C ALA A 291 -13.47 -10.62 0.87
N ARG A 292 -14.50 -10.18 1.61
CA ARG A 292 -15.74 -9.62 1.07
C ARG A 292 -16.03 -8.27 1.72
N SER A 293 -16.29 -7.24 0.93
CA SER A 293 -16.82 -5.98 1.43
C SER A 293 -18.35 -6.02 1.49
N SER A 294 -18.97 -5.10 2.24
CA SER A 294 -20.37 -4.74 2.03
C SER A 294 -20.50 -3.84 0.79
N PHE A 295 -21.73 -3.59 0.32
CA PHE A 295 -21.97 -2.47 -0.58
C PHE A 295 -21.65 -1.15 0.13
N GLY A 296 -21.06 -0.23 -0.60
CA GLY A 296 -20.71 1.09 -0.09
C GLY A 296 -20.29 2.03 -1.21
N GLN A 297 -20.14 3.31 -0.85
CA GLN A 297 -19.72 4.38 -1.76
C GLN A 297 -18.90 5.42 -0.99
N GLY A 298 -18.17 6.27 -1.71
CA GLY A 298 -17.34 7.32 -1.14
C GLY A 298 -15.89 6.90 -0.88
N GLU A 299 -15.10 7.87 -0.43
CA GLU A 299 -13.63 7.76 -0.34
C GLU A 299 -13.17 6.70 0.68
N SER A 300 -13.78 6.67 1.87
CA SER A 300 -13.45 5.68 2.90
C SER A 300 -13.73 4.25 2.44
N HIS A 301 -14.81 4.04 1.67
CA HIS A 301 -15.13 2.75 1.07
C HIS A 301 -14.12 2.39 -0.01
N LEU A 302 -13.80 3.31 -0.92
CA LEU A 302 -12.77 3.11 -1.93
C LEU A 302 -11.43 2.69 -1.30
N PHE A 303 -11.01 3.35 -0.21
CA PHE A 303 -9.80 2.97 0.52
C PHE A 303 -9.87 1.55 1.11
N ALA A 304 -11.02 1.14 1.64
CA ALA A 304 -11.23 -0.22 2.12
C ALA A 304 -11.11 -1.25 0.98
N LEU A 305 -11.69 -0.95 -0.20
CA LEU A 305 -11.57 -1.81 -1.38
C LEU A 305 -10.12 -1.91 -1.88
N MET A 306 -9.42 -0.78 -1.96
CA MET A 306 -8.00 -0.73 -2.33
C MET A 306 -7.12 -1.53 -1.36
N ARG A 307 -7.42 -1.48 -0.06
CA ARG A 307 -6.71 -2.27 0.95
C ARG A 307 -6.91 -3.78 0.79
N ILE A 308 -8.12 -4.22 0.43
CA ILE A 308 -8.37 -5.63 0.10
C ILE A 308 -7.50 -6.05 -1.10
N LEU A 309 -7.46 -5.25 -2.15
CA LEU A 309 -6.64 -5.54 -3.34
C LEU A 309 -5.14 -5.46 -3.06
N ALA A 310 -4.69 -4.57 -2.18
CA ALA A 310 -3.29 -4.48 -1.77
C ALA A 310 -2.82 -5.77 -1.08
N LEU A 311 -3.68 -6.36 -0.24
CA LEU A 311 -3.35 -7.51 0.61
C LEU A 311 -3.74 -8.87 0.02
N CYS A 312 -4.44 -8.93 -1.12
CA CYS A 312 -4.79 -10.20 -1.72
C CYS A 312 -3.54 -10.94 -2.20
N GLU A 313 -3.50 -12.26 -2.07
CA GLU A 313 -2.36 -13.08 -2.48
C GLU A 313 -2.81 -14.14 -3.48
N ARG A 314 -1.93 -14.43 -4.44
CA ARG A 314 -2.14 -15.49 -5.40
C ARG A 314 -2.19 -16.83 -4.68
N ARG A 315 -3.13 -17.67 -5.07
CA ARG A 315 -3.23 -19.06 -4.61
C ARG A 315 -2.93 -20.00 -5.76
N ALA A 316 -2.01 -20.95 -5.54
CA ALA A 316 -1.73 -21.98 -6.52
C ALA A 316 -2.97 -22.90 -6.69
N PRO A 317 -3.35 -23.24 -7.93
CA PRO A 317 -4.39 -24.24 -8.15
C PRO A 317 -3.90 -25.59 -7.63
N GLY A 318 -4.46 -26.04 -6.50
CA GLY A 318 -4.18 -27.36 -5.96
C GLY A 318 -4.86 -28.46 -6.78
N ALA A 319 -4.30 -29.68 -6.77
CA ALA A 319 -4.89 -30.85 -7.43
C ALA A 319 -6.30 -31.24 -6.92
N GLU A 320 -6.76 -30.66 -5.81
CA GLU A 320 -8.08 -30.90 -5.21
C GLU A 320 -9.16 -29.88 -5.65
N LEU A 321 -8.85 -28.89 -6.48
CA LEU A 321 -9.81 -27.89 -6.96
C LEU A 321 -10.20 -28.12 -8.43
N ARG A 322 -10.72 -29.32 -8.73
CA ARG A 322 -11.76 -29.47 -9.79
C ARG A 322 -13.13 -28.98 -9.29
N THR A 323 -13.20 -28.57 -8.03
CA THR A 323 -14.38 -28.10 -7.31
C THR A 323 -14.12 -26.72 -6.70
N GLU A 324 -13.47 -25.82 -7.44
CA GLU A 324 -13.99 -24.45 -7.42
C GLU A 324 -15.18 -24.49 -8.38
N GLU A 325 -16.26 -25.14 -7.92
CA GLU A 325 -17.60 -24.86 -8.41
C GLU A 325 -17.73 -23.33 -8.47
N PRO A 326 -18.43 -22.78 -9.47
CA PRO A 326 -18.88 -21.41 -9.35
C PRO A 326 -19.64 -21.33 -8.03
N LEU A 327 -19.01 -20.79 -6.97
CA LEU A 327 -19.65 -20.58 -5.69
C LEU A 327 -21.00 -19.98 -6.02
N PRO A 328 -22.11 -20.67 -5.70
CA PRO A 328 -23.43 -20.21 -6.13
C PRO A 328 -23.50 -18.75 -5.72
N ILE A 329 -23.83 -17.90 -6.69
CA ILE A 329 -24.12 -16.50 -6.40
C ILE A 329 -25.20 -16.59 -5.34
N GLU A 330 -24.85 -16.33 -4.07
CA GLU A 330 -25.82 -16.35 -2.99
C GLU A 330 -26.93 -15.43 -3.46
N GLN A 331 -28.19 -15.87 -3.37
CA GLN A 331 -29.33 -15.16 -3.95
C GLN A 331 -29.38 -13.67 -3.51
N GLU A 332 -28.79 -13.35 -2.35
CA GLU A 332 -28.56 -11.99 -1.84
C GLU A 332 -27.66 -11.09 -2.71
N GLU A 333 -26.71 -11.65 -3.47
CA GLU A 333 -25.85 -10.89 -4.39
C GLU A 333 -26.50 -10.64 -5.75
N THR A 334 -27.35 -11.57 -6.20
CA THR A 334 -28.13 -11.44 -7.44
C THR A 334 -29.25 -10.41 -7.30
N GLU A 335 -29.65 -10.06 -6.08
CA GLU A 335 -30.82 -9.23 -5.83
C GLU A 335 -30.64 -7.73 -6.14
N SER A 336 -29.43 -7.23 -6.49
CA SER A 336 -29.21 -5.78 -6.47
C SER A 336 -28.14 -5.14 -7.38
N GLY A 337 -27.50 -5.80 -8.35
CA GLY A 337 -26.60 -5.09 -9.29
C GLY A 337 -25.84 -5.93 -10.32
N THR A 338 -25.09 -5.26 -11.21
CA THR A 338 -24.25 -5.90 -12.24
C THR A 338 -23.08 -6.66 -11.60
N VAL A 339 -22.87 -7.93 -11.95
CA VAL A 339 -21.75 -8.74 -11.46
C VAL A 339 -20.64 -8.79 -12.51
N ILE A 340 -19.48 -8.25 -12.19
CA ILE A 340 -18.28 -8.27 -13.03
C ILE A 340 -17.28 -9.25 -12.44
N VAL A 341 -16.87 -10.25 -13.23
CA VAL A 341 -15.90 -11.26 -12.79
C VAL A 341 -14.59 -11.06 -13.54
N VAL A 342 -13.54 -10.71 -12.79
CA VAL A 342 -12.17 -10.56 -13.29
C VAL A 342 -11.41 -11.85 -13.00
N ARG A 343 -10.88 -12.48 -14.05
CA ARG A 343 -10.04 -13.68 -13.95
C ARG A 343 -8.64 -13.40 -14.47
N PRO A 344 -7.59 -13.90 -13.79
CA PRO A 344 -6.22 -13.66 -14.21
C PRO A 344 -5.78 -14.51 -15.41
N TRP A 345 -6.40 -15.68 -15.64
CA TRP A 345 -6.19 -16.47 -16.85
C TRP A 345 -7.43 -17.30 -17.20
N ARG A 346 -7.53 -17.71 -18.47
CA ARG A 346 -8.58 -18.59 -18.98
C ARG A 346 -8.14 -20.05 -18.91
N GLU A 347 -8.87 -20.88 -18.18
CA GLU A 347 -8.86 -22.34 -18.38
C GLU A 347 -10.05 -22.69 -19.30
N GLY A 348 -9.91 -23.72 -20.13
CA GLY A 348 -10.83 -24.05 -21.23
C GLY A 348 -12.31 -23.89 -20.92
N ALA A 349 -13.08 -23.41 -21.91
CA ALA A 349 -14.49 -23.04 -21.82
C ALA A 349 -15.34 -24.02 -20.99
N MET A 350 -15.70 -23.63 -19.77
CA MET A 350 -16.75 -24.29 -18.99
C MET A 350 -18.08 -23.61 -19.33
N SER A 351 -18.94 -24.35 -20.02
CA SER A 351 -20.32 -23.95 -20.33
C SER A 351 -21.19 -24.01 -19.08
N GLY A 352 -22.03 -23.00 -18.90
CA GLY A 352 -23.18 -23.06 -18.00
C GLY A 352 -23.06 -22.18 -16.77
N THR A 353 -23.57 -20.95 -16.86
CA THR A 353 -24.00 -20.20 -15.67
C THR A 353 -25.18 -19.31 -16.07
N GLU A 354 -26.31 -19.44 -15.38
CA GLU A 354 -27.60 -18.78 -15.66
C GLU A 354 -27.68 -17.32 -15.16
N ALA A 355 -26.54 -16.67 -14.89
CA ALA A 355 -26.47 -15.29 -14.41
C ALA A 355 -25.69 -14.40 -15.39
N PRO A 356 -26.04 -13.10 -15.48
CA PRO A 356 -25.32 -12.12 -16.30
C PRO A 356 -23.90 -11.93 -15.75
N THR A 357 -22.99 -12.78 -16.20
CA THR A 357 -21.61 -12.84 -15.72
C THR A 357 -20.72 -12.33 -16.83
N ILE A 358 -20.17 -11.14 -16.65
CA ILE A 358 -19.21 -10.60 -17.61
C ILE A 358 -17.84 -11.11 -17.21
N PHE A 359 -17.35 -12.07 -17.98
CA PHE A 359 -15.98 -12.56 -17.89
C PHE A 359 -15.09 -11.58 -18.64
N ILE A 360 -14.27 -10.88 -17.88
CA ILE A 360 -13.24 -10.03 -18.47
C ILE A 360 -11.93 -10.80 -18.40
N ASP A 361 -11.43 -11.20 -19.56
CA ASP A 361 -10.18 -11.94 -19.72
C ASP A 361 -9.01 -10.96 -19.89
N ALA A 362 -7.86 -11.26 -19.29
CA ALA A 362 -6.65 -10.43 -19.37
C ALA A 362 -6.12 -10.31 -20.80
N ASP A 363 -6.37 -11.31 -21.65
CA ASP A 363 -6.00 -11.31 -23.08
C ASP A 363 -6.73 -10.23 -23.89
N THR A 364 -7.87 -9.72 -23.40
CA THR A 364 -8.62 -8.64 -24.05
C THR A 364 -7.90 -7.28 -23.95
N PHE A 365 -6.85 -7.17 -23.13
CA PHE A 365 -6.15 -5.89 -22.86
C PHE A 365 -4.84 -5.73 -23.62
N ALA A 366 -4.31 -6.78 -24.24
CA ALA A 366 -3.08 -6.70 -25.02
C ALA A 366 -3.37 -6.19 -26.45
N GLY A 367 -3.96 -4.99 -26.56
CA GLY A 367 -3.89 -4.12 -27.75
C GLY A 367 -4.04 -4.79 -29.12
N SER A 368 -4.82 -5.86 -29.24
CA SER A 368 -4.99 -6.57 -30.51
C SER A 368 -6.27 -6.04 -31.16
N PRO A 369 -6.17 -5.32 -32.30
CA PRO A 369 -7.35 -4.91 -33.02
C PRO A 369 -8.08 -6.17 -33.49
N HIS A 370 -9.34 -6.32 -33.09
CA HIS A 370 -10.23 -7.27 -33.75
C HIS A 370 -10.23 -6.99 -35.24
N VAL A 371 -9.63 -7.88 -36.03
CA VAL A 371 -9.97 -8.06 -37.43
C VAL A 371 -10.61 -9.44 -37.52
N SER A 372 -11.93 -9.40 -37.75
CA SER A 372 -12.84 -10.37 -38.36
C SER A 372 -12.76 -11.84 -37.93
#